data_AF-A0A378F9K6-F1
#
_entry.id   AF-A0A378F9K6-F1
#
_cell.length_a   1.000
_cell.length_b   1.000
_cell.length_c   1.000
_cell.angle_alpha   90.00
_cell.angle_beta   90.00
_cell.angle_gamma   90.00
#
_symmetry.space_group_name_H-M   'P 1'
#
loop_
_entity.id
_entity.type
_entity.pdbx_description
1 polymer ?
#
loop_
_entity_poly.entity_id
_entity_poly.type
_entity_poly.pdbx_seq_one_letter_code
_entity_poly.pdbx_strand_id
1 'polypeptide(L)' 'MREAGSPWKVSVAVDPKLIGATNVRLIANKIAGEPTPATYGFKAAAIPQALLAAQPER' A
#
# COMPACT_ATOMS: atom_id res chain seq x y z
N MET A 1 -2.81 -9.06 14.96
CA MET A 1 -4.07 -8.80 14.20
C MET A 1 -4.85 -10.07 13.90
N ARG A 2 -4.27 -11.15 13.34
CA ARG A 2 -5.01 -12.41 13.12
C ARG A 2 -5.07 -13.32 14.35
N GLU A 3 -4.05 -13.28 15.20
CA GLU A 3 -4.01 -14.04 16.45
C GLU A 3 -5.25 -13.79 17.32
N ALA A 4 -5.80 -14.86 17.90
CA ALA A 4 -6.94 -14.79 18.81
C ALA A 4 -6.62 -13.88 20.00
N GLY A 5 -7.54 -12.98 20.33
CA GLY A 5 -7.33 -12.02 21.42
C GLY A 5 -6.33 -10.89 21.12
N SER A 6 -5.79 -10.78 19.90
CA SER A 6 -4.81 -9.75 19.57
C SER A 6 -5.34 -8.33 19.85
N PRO A 7 -4.56 -7.47 20.55
CA PRO A 7 -4.94 -6.08 20.81
C PRO A 7 -4.82 -5.19 19.57
N TRP A 8 -4.16 -5.66 18.51
CA TRP A 8 -4.04 -4.91 17.26
C TRP A 8 -5.35 -4.97 16.47
N LYS A 9 -6.15 -3.89 16.52
CA LYS A 9 -7.51 -3.82 15.94
C LYS A 9 -7.62 -3.16 14.57
N VAL A 10 -6.75 -2.19 14.27
CA VAL A 10 -6.75 -1.47 12.99
C VAL A 10 -5.33 -1.19 12.51
N SER A 11 -5.16 -1.18 11.19
CA SER A 11 -3.96 -0.68 10.51
C SER A 11 -4.38 0.12 9.28
N VAL A 12 -3.48 0.95 8.77
CA VAL A 12 -3.68 1.70 7.53
C VAL A 12 -2.46 1.47 6.67
N ALA A 13 -2.65 0.99 5.43
CA ALA A 13 -1.55 0.59 4.59
C ALA A 13 -1.78 0.89 3.11
N VAL A 14 -0.69 0.85 2.36
CA VAL A 14 -0.62 0.94 0.89
C VAL A 14 0.03 -0.36 0.39
N ASP A 15 -0.32 -0.79 -0.83
CA ASP A 15 0.33 -1.92 -1.48
C ASP A 15 1.82 -1.60 -1.82
N PRO A 16 2.80 -2.30 -1.21
CA PRO A 16 4.23 -2.06 -1.48
C PRO A 16 4.65 -2.37 -2.92
N LYS A 17 3.98 -3.34 -3.57
CA LYS A 17 4.25 -3.68 -4.98
C LYS A 17 3.87 -2.53 -5.89
N LEU A 18 2.72 -1.90 -5.64
CA LEU A 18 2.28 -0.71 -6.35
C LEU A 18 3.26 0.45 -6.15
N ILE A 19 3.76 0.66 -4.91
CA ILE A 19 4.76 1.70 -4.64
C ILE A 19 6.01 1.50 -5.51
N GLY A 20 6.56 0.29 -5.51
CA GLY A 20 7.76 -0.03 -6.30
C GLY A 20 7.55 0.18 -7.80
N ALA A 21 6.43 -0.32 -8.35
CA ALA A 21 6.11 -0.16 -9.76
C ALA A 21 5.95 1.32 -10.16
N THR A 22 5.26 2.11 -9.33
CA THR A 22 5.09 3.55 -9.58
C THR A 22 6.41 4.30 -9.52
N ASN A 23 7.30 3.96 -8.58
CA ASN A 23 8.63 4.59 -8.49
C ASN A 23 9.46 4.35 -9.74
N VAL A 24 9.51 3.12 -10.24
CA VAL A 24 10.24 2.79 -11.48
C VAL A 24 9.67 3.55 -12.67
N ARG A 25 8.33 3.66 -12.76
CA ARG A 25 7.68 4.46 -13.80
C ARG A 25 8.04 5.95 -13.72
N LEU A 26 8.05 6.54 -12.54
CA LEU A 26 8.43 7.95 -12.35
C LEU A 26 9.89 8.19 -12.74
N ILE A 27 10.80 7.26 -12.40
CA ILE A 27 12.20 7.32 -12.82
C ILE A 27 12.32 7.24 -14.34
N ALA A 28 11.62 6.32 -14.99
CA ALA A 28 11.63 6.19 -16.45
C ALA A 28 11.17 7.47 -17.14
N ASN A 29 10.10 8.10 -16.65
CA ASN A 29 9.63 9.39 -17.15
C ASN A 29 10.69 10.50 -17.01
N LYS A 30 11.37 10.59 -15.85
CA LYS A 30 12.46 11.55 -15.66
C LYS A 30 13.61 11.34 -16.66
N ILE A 31 13.98 10.09 -16.90
CA ILE A 31 15.04 9.74 -17.88
C ILE A 31 14.63 10.12 -19.29
N ALA A 32 13.35 9.96 -19.64
CA ALA A 32 12.80 10.35 -20.95
C ALA A 32 12.61 11.86 -21.13
N GLY A 33 12.83 12.68 -20.08
CA GLY A 33 12.61 14.13 -20.11
C GLY A 33 11.16 14.55 -19.88
N GLU A 34 10.29 13.62 -19.49
CA GLU A 34 8.88 13.90 -19.20
C GLU A 34 8.72 14.58 -17.83
N PRO A 35 7.76 15.54 -17.69
CA PRO A 35 7.49 16.16 -16.40
C PRO A 35 7.00 15.11 -15.40
N THR A 36 7.50 15.21 -14.17
CA THR A 36 7.07 14.37 -13.05
C THR A 36 6.69 15.22 -11.86
N PRO A 37 5.70 14.80 -11.05
CA PRO A 37 5.31 15.56 -9.88
C PRO A 37 6.40 15.50 -8.80
N ALA A 38 6.50 16.58 -8.01
CA ALA A 38 7.40 16.60 -6.84
C ALA A 38 6.98 15.60 -5.76
N THR A 39 5.68 15.32 -5.66
CA THR A 39 5.10 14.38 -4.69
C THR A 39 4.06 13.50 -5.37
N TYR A 40 4.06 12.22 -5.06
CA TYR A 40 3.02 11.28 -5.47
C TYR A 40 2.33 10.68 -4.24
N GLY A 41 1.03 10.95 -4.10
CA GLY A 41 0.22 10.43 -3.00
C GLY A 41 -0.37 9.05 -3.33
N PHE A 42 -0.09 8.06 -2.50
CA PHE A 42 -0.74 6.76 -2.61
C PHE A 42 -2.04 6.73 -1.81
N LYS A 43 -3.08 6.13 -2.38
CA LYS A 43 -4.34 5.89 -1.66
C LYS A 43 -4.15 4.76 -0.66
N ALA A 44 -4.21 5.09 0.62
CA ALA A 44 -4.18 4.10 1.69
C ALA A 44 -5.54 3.45 1.90
N ALA A 45 -5.54 2.22 2.40
CA ALA A 45 -6.72 1.50 2.84
C ALA A 45 -6.68 1.32 4.36
N ALA A 46 -7.83 1.56 5.01
CA ALA A 46 -8.03 1.12 6.39
C ALA A 46 -8.25 -0.39 6.39
N ILE A 47 -7.58 -1.09 7.29
CA ILE A 47 -7.61 -2.54 7.42
C ILE A 47 -8.07 -2.87 8.85
N PRO A 48 -9.38 -2.99 9.09
CA PRO A 48 -9.91 -3.47 10.36
C PRO A 48 -9.60 -4.96 10.56
N GLN A 49 -9.46 -5.39 11.82
CA GLN A 49 -9.24 -6.80 12.16
C GLN A 49 -10.32 -7.72 11.56
N ALA A 50 -11.58 -7.28 11.53
CA ALA A 50 -12.68 -8.04 10.94
C ALA A 50 -12.50 -8.32 9.44
N LEU A 51 -11.94 -7.37 8.69
CA LEU A 51 -11.65 -7.55 7.27
C LEU A 51 -10.57 -8.63 7.07
N LEU A 52 -9.55 -8.66 7.93
CA LEU A 52 -8.50 -9.68 7.88
C LEU A 52 -9.02 -11.06 8.27
N ALA A 53 -9.87 -11.15 9.31
CA ALA A 53 -10.44 -12.41 9.77
C ALA A 53 -11.41 -13.03 8.74
N ALA A 54 -12.07 -12.22 7.92
CA ALA A 54 -12.95 -12.70 6.85
C ALA A 54 -12.19 -13.27 5.63
N GLN A 55 -10.86 -13.08 5.55
CA GLN A 55 -10.07 -13.62 4.46
C GLN A 55 -9.65 -15.07 4.74
N PRO A 56 -9.68 -15.96 3.72
CA PRO A 56 -9.17 -17.32 3.85
C PRO A 56 -7.75 -17.32 4.40
N GLU A 57 -7.43 -18.33 5.21
CA GLU A 57 -6.03 -18.59 5.54
C GLU A 57 -5.30 -19.05 4.28
N ARG A 58 -4.07 -18.55 4.10
CA ARG A 58 -3.19 -18.95 2.99
C ARG A 58 -2.41 -20.18 3.37
#